data_AF-A0A6B3CMQ3-F1
#
_entry.id   AF-A0A6B3CMQ3-F1
#
_cell.length_a   1.000
_cell.length_b   1.000
_cell.length_c   1.000
_cell.angle_alpha   90.00
_cell.angle_beta   90.00
_cell.angle_gamma   90.00
#
_symmetry.space_group_name_H-M   'P 1'
#
loop_
_entity.id
_entity.type
_entity.pdbx_description
1 polymer ?
#
loop_
_entity_poly.entity_id
_entity_poly.type
_entity_poly.pdbx_seq_one_letter_code
_entity_poly.pdbx_strand_id
1 'polypeptide(L)' 'YANVTPLVSKDGLSKEGVAALNAVSAKLDTKTLLDLDAQVQLDKKDPLDVAKEWLTSAGLG' A
#
# COMPACT_ATOMS: atom_id res chain seq x y z
N TYR A 1 -7.69 13.17 -10.85
CA TYR A 1 -7.40 12.14 -9.84
C TYR A 1 -6.53 11.08 -10.51
N ALA A 2 -5.31 10.89 -10.02
CA ALA A 2 -4.43 9.81 -10.47
C ALA A 2 -4.49 8.70 -9.42
N ASN A 3 -4.74 7.47 -9.86
CA ASN A 3 -4.81 6.31 -8.97
C ASN A 3 -3.55 5.46 -9.19
N VAL A 4 -2.92 5.03 -8.09
CA VAL A 4 -1.86 4.02 -8.16
C VAL A 4 -2.54 2.66 -8.31
N THR A 5 -2.30 1.98 -9.43
CA THR A 5 -2.92 0.69 -9.73
C THR A 5 -1.83 -0.37 -9.89
N PRO A 6 -1.84 -1.44 -9.08
CA PRO A 6 -0.93 -2.56 -9.27
C PRO A 6 -1.17 -3.24 -10.62
N LEU A 7 -0.10 -3.42 -11.41
CA LEU A 7 -0.14 -4.19 -12.66
C LEU A 7 0.67 -5.47 -12.49
N VAL A 8 0.04 -6.61 -12.78
CA VAL A 8 0.63 -7.95 -12.63
C VAL A 8 0.43 -8.77 -13.90
N SER A 9 1.29 -9.78 -14.14
CA SER A 9 1.08 -10.74 -15.21
C SER A 9 -0.17 -11.59 -14.93
N LYS A 10 -0.80 -12.12 -15.99
CA LYS A 10 -2.08 -12.84 -15.88
C LYS A 10 -2.02 -14.04 -14.93
N ASP A 11 -0.89 -14.75 -14.93
CA ASP A 11 -0.65 -15.93 -14.09
C ASP A 11 0.25 -15.62 -12.89
N GLY A 12 0.51 -14.33 -12.61
CA GLY A 12 1.46 -13.89 -11.59
C GLY A 12 0.93 -13.92 -10.16
N LEU A 13 -0.39 -14.05 -9.96
CA LEU A 13 -1.03 -14.10 -8.65
C LEU A 13 -2.16 -15.12 -8.59
N SER A 14 -2.32 -15.72 -7.41
CA SER A 14 -3.55 -16.45 -7.08
C SER A 14 -4.72 -15.50 -6.86
N LYS A 15 -5.93 -16.05 -6.70
CA LYS A 15 -7.13 -15.25 -6.36
C LYS A 15 -6.97 -14.51 -5.03
N GLU A 16 -6.31 -15.16 -4.06
CA GLU A 16 -6.02 -14.59 -2.74
C GLU A 16 -5.05 -13.41 -2.86
N GLY A 17 -4.01 -13.54 -3.71
CA GLY A 17 -3.07 -12.44 -3.99
C GLY A 17 -3.76 -11.24 -4.65
N VAL A 18 -4.66 -11.48 -5.61
CA VAL A 18 -5.47 -10.42 -6.23
C VAL A 18 -6.38 -9.75 -5.20
N ALA A 19 -7.02 -10.52 -4.32
CA ALA A 19 -7.89 -9.98 -3.27
C ALA A 19 -7.10 -9.10 -2.28
N ALA A 20 -5.89 -9.53 -1.90
CA ALA A 20 -5.01 -8.74 -1.03
C ALA A 20 -4.63 -7.39 -1.68
N LEU A 21 -4.20 -7.38 -2.95
CA LEU A 21 -3.86 -6.14 -3.65
C LEU A 21 -5.07 -5.20 -3.83
N ASN A 22 -6.25 -5.75 -4.07
CA ASN A 22 -7.48 -4.97 -4.15
C ASN A 22 -7.84 -4.34 -2.79
N ALA A 23 -7.67 -5.07 -1.69
CA ALA A 23 -7.90 -4.56 -0.34
C ALA A 23 -6.95 -3.42 0.02
N VAL A 24 -5.66 -3.55 -0.32
CA VAL A 24 -4.66 -2.48 -0.19
C VAL A 24 -5.05 -1.26 -1.02
N SER A 25 -5.37 -1.45 -2.31
CA SER A 25 -5.72 -0.37 -3.23
C SER A 25 -6.96 0.41 -2.79
N ALA A 26 -7.93 -0.27 -2.18
CA ALA A 26 -9.14 0.37 -1.65
C ALA A 26 -8.90 1.28 -0.44
N LYS A 27 -7.76 1.13 0.25
CA LYS A 27 -7.40 1.93 1.44
C LYS A 27 -6.40 3.06 1.14
N LEU A 28 -5.66 2.97 0.03
CA LEU A 28 -4.65 3.97 -0.36
C LEU A 28 -5.26 5.16 -1.09
N ASP A 29 -5.89 6.07 -0.35
CA ASP A 29 -6.29 7.37 -0.89
C ASP A 29 -5.11 8.36 -0.98
N THR A 30 -5.32 9.50 -1.65
CA THR A 30 -4.28 10.52 -1.85
C THR A 30 -3.70 11.05 -0.53
N LYS A 31 -4.54 11.20 0.51
CA LYS A 31 -4.08 11.70 1.81
C LYS A 31 -3.16 10.67 2.47
N THR A 32 -3.57 9.42 2.49
CA THR A 32 -2.81 8.30 3.03
C THR A 32 -1.45 8.20 2.32
N LEU A 33 -1.42 8.25 0.99
CA LEU A 33 -0.17 8.21 0.23
C LEU A 33 0.78 9.36 0.58
N LEU A 34 0.28 10.59 0.74
CA LEU A 34 1.09 11.73 1.15
C LEU A 34 1.61 11.58 2.58
N ASP A 35 0.78 11.09 3.51
CA ASP A 35 1.18 10.88 4.91
C ASP A 35 2.25 9.78 5.04
N LEU A 36 2.16 8.71 4.23
CA LEU A 36 3.18 7.66 4.18
C LEU A 36 4.47 8.15 3.54
N ASP A 37 4.40 8.90 2.43
CA ASP A 37 5.57 9.47 1.77
C ASP A 37 6.28 10.50 2.68
N ALA A 38 5.55 11.33 3.40
CA ALA A 38 6.12 12.29 4.35
C ALA A 38 6.93 11.61 5.47
N GLN A 39 6.44 10.49 6.01
CA GLN A 39 7.18 9.71 7.02
C GLN A 39 8.52 9.18 6.50
N VAL A 40 8.58 8.80 5.23
CA VAL A 40 9.83 8.33 4.62
C VAL A 40 10.73 9.52 4.24
N GLN A 41 10.19 10.53 3.57
CA GLN A 41 10.97 11.61 2.98
C GLN A 41 11.40 12.66 4.00
N LEU A 42 10.51 13.05 4.91
CA LEU A 42 10.76 14.11 5.88
C LEU A 42 11.30 13.52 7.19
N ASP A 43 10.64 12.48 7.71
CA ASP A 43 11.02 11.89 9.00
C ASP A 43 12.11 10.82 8.88
N LYS A 44 12.51 10.45 7.66
CA LYS A 44 13.58 9.48 7.36
C LYS A 44 13.35 8.10 7.99
N LYS A 45 12.08 7.72 8.20
CA LYS A 45 11.74 6.36 8.64
C LYS A 45 12.07 5.35 7.55
N ASP A 46 12.36 4.13 7.97
CA ASP A 46 12.54 3.02 7.04
C ASP A 46 11.22 2.72 6.28
N PRO A 47 11.23 2.65 4.94
CA PRO A 47 10.02 2.41 4.16
C PRO A 47 9.32 1.07 4.48
N LEU A 48 10.08 0.03 4.85
CA LEU A 48 9.50 -1.26 5.19
C LEU A 48 8.79 -1.21 6.54
N ASP A 49 9.34 -0.46 7.50
CA ASP A 49 8.70 -0.28 8.80
C ASP A 49 7.42 0.56 8.67
N VAL A 50 7.45 1.66 7.90
CA VAL A 50 6.25 2.46 7.59
C VAL A 50 5.18 1.61 6.91
N ALA A 51 5.55 0.79 5.93
CA ALA A 51 4.60 -0.08 5.23
C ALA A 51 3.98 -1.14 6.17
N LYS A 52 4.80 -1.78 7.02
CA LYS A 52 4.31 -2.78 7.99
C LYS A 52 3.38 -2.17 9.02
N GLU A 53 3.77 -1.04 9.62
CA GLU A 53 2.94 -0.32 10.60
C GLU A 53 1.60 0.08 9.98
N TRP A 54 1.63 0.62 8.76
CA TRP A 54 0.41 1.00 8.05
C TRP A 54 -0.50 -0.20 7.77
N LEU A 55 0.03 -1.29 7.22
CA LEU A 55 -0.74 -2.51 6.94
C LEU A 55 -1.43 -3.04 8.21
N THR A 56 -0.69 -3.12 9.32
CA THR A 56 -1.24 -3.53 10.62
C THR A 56 -2.36 -2.58 11.07
N SER A 57 -2.14 -1.26 11.00
CA SER A 57 -3.14 -0.25 11.39
C SER A 57 -4.41 -0.28 10.53
N ALA A 58 -4.28 -0.69 9.26
CA ALA A 58 -5.37 -0.82 8.32
C ALA A 58 -6.11 -2.17 8.40
N GLY A 59 -5.65 -3.10 9.26
CA GLY A 59 -6.18 -4.45 9.39
C GLY A 59 -5.82 -5.37 8.22
N LEU A 60 -4.69 -5.12 7.56
CA LEU A 60 -4.21 -5.82 6.37
C LEU A 60 -2.90 -6.61 6.58
N GLY A 61 -2.28 -6.50 7.77
CA GLY A 61 -0.96 -7.06 8.11
C GLY A 61 -0.96 -7.86 9.40
#